data_AF-A0A6I5WHH6-F1
#
_entry.id   AF-A0A6I5WHH6-F1
#
_cell.length_a   1.000
_cell.length_b   1.000
_cell.length_c   1.000
_cell.angle_alpha   90.00
_cell.angle_beta   90.00
_cell.angle_gamma   90.00
#
_symmetry.space_group_name_H-M   'P 1'
#
loop_
_entity.id
_entity.type
_entity.pdbx_description
1 polymer ?
#
loop_
_entity_poly.entity_id
_entity_poly.type
_entity_poly.pdbx_seq_one_letter_code
_entity_poly.pdbx_strand_id
1 'polypeptide(L)'
;MMDGDVGPHALPVALPECGDSAATRIEVYSADSLDANAYTCHVHTDEALAAIGRAGLHGHPVPLAPDITRPCGHVHVYPTGQLGDRHDPGHPPWCDRAGCTTRGQHRSVQLPISVGQPEAAIAYLALTRCLAPALEPALTLTVVDGDTGTEVVLSLGQGRVLSYRVRRLLDLATRHPGRRPRR
;
A
#
# COMPACT_ATOMS: atom_id res chain seq x y z
N MET A 1 23.28 8.88 28.47
CA MET A 1 23.36 8.88 27.00
C MET A 1 22.08 8.19 26.54
N MET A 2 21.11 8.97 26.05
CA MET A 2 19.87 8.41 25.54
C MET A 2 20.11 8.08 24.06
N ASP A 3 20.09 6.80 23.74
CA ASP A 3 19.95 6.33 22.37
C ASP A 3 18.60 6.85 21.86
N GLY A 4 18.67 7.89 21.04
CA GLY A 4 17.52 8.39 20.29
C GLY A 4 17.14 7.36 19.25
N ASP A 5 16.15 6.53 19.59
CA ASP A 5 15.40 5.70 18.67
C ASP A 5 14.76 6.60 17.61
N VAL A 6 15.46 6.80 16.48
CA VAL A 6 14.89 7.44 15.30
C VAL A 6 13.95 6.41 14.67
N GLY A 7 12.69 6.45 15.12
CA GLY A 7 11.66 5.51 14.69
C GLY A 7 11.53 5.41 13.16
N PRO A 8 11.05 4.27 12.63
CA PRO A 8 11.21 3.85 11.23
C PRO A 8 10.28 4.55 10.21
N HIS A 9 9.95 5.82 10.42
CA HIS A 9 8.97 6.59 9.63
C HIS A 9 9.46 8.00 9.27
N ALA A 10 10.75 8.15 8.95
CA ALA A 10 11.34 9.44 8.64
C ALA A 10 11.69 9.59 7.16
N LEU A 11 11.62 10.82 6.65
CA LEU A 11 12.29 11.17 5.39
C LEU A 11 13.80 10.85 5.51
N PRO A 12 14.50 10.53 4.41
CA PRO A 12 15.95 10.33 4.41
C PRO A 12 16.73 11.65 4.57
N VAL A 13 16.13 12.63 5.23
CA VAL A 13 16.67 13.96 5.52
C VAL A 13 15.98 14.50 6.77
N ALA A 14 16.77 15.10 7.67
CA ALA A 14 16.23 15.85 8.79
C ALA A 14 15.61 17.16 8.30
N LEU A 15 14.37 17.42 8.67
CA LEU A 15 13.71 18.68 8.39
C LEU A 15 13.88 19.64 9.58
N PRO A 16 13.90 20.95 9.32
CA PRO A 16 13.80 21.94 10.40
C PRO A 16 12.48 21.78 11.16
N GLU A 17 12.55 21.89 12.48
CA GLU A 17 11.40 21.81 13.38
C GLU A 17 11.48 22.88 14.46
N CYS A 18 10.31 23.44 14.82
CA CYS A 18 10.17 24.38 15.95
C CYS A 18 8.97 24.07 16.83
N GLY A 19 8.15 23.07 16.47
CA GLY A 19 6.92 22.73 17.21
C GLY A 19 5.72 23.64 16.94
N ASP A 20 5.90 24.80 16.30
CA ASP A 20 4.79 25.68 15.90
C ASP A 20 3.83 24.99 14.93
N SER A 21 2.61 25.53 14.78
CA SER A 21 1.67 25.01 13.78
C SER A 21 2.22 25.17 12.36
N ALA A 22 2.15 24.10 11.58
CA ALA A 22 2.44 24.14 10.17
C ALA A 22 1.40 25.01 9.44
N ALA A 23 1.85 25.71 8.41
CA ALA A 23 1.02 26.49 7.50
C ALA A 23 1.17 26.02 6.03
N THR A 24 2.24 25.27 5.76
CA THR A 24 2.56 24.71 4.45
C THR A 24 2.64 23.19 4.55
N ARG A 25 1.97 22.49 3.64
CA ARG A 25 2.22 21.07 3.36
C ARG A 25 3.17 21.02 2.17
N ILE A 26 4.24 20.23 2.25
CA ILE A 26 5.15 19.97 1.13
C ILE A 26 4.88 18.54 0.69
N GLU A 27 4.38 18.37 -0.53
CA GLU A 27 4.25 17.07 -1.18
C GLU A 27 5.64 16.63 -1.64
N VAL A 28 6.09 15.46 -1.19
CA VAL A 28 7.44 14.94 -1.45
C VAL A 28 7.38 13.76 -2.39
N TYR A 29 8.08 13.87 -3.51
CA TYR A 29 8.09 12.88 -4.58
C TYR A 29 9.48 12.26 -4.76
N SER A 30 9.53 10.95 -4.97
CA SER A 30 10.63 10.29 -5.66
C SER A 30 10.16 9.85 -7.05
N ALA A 31 10.92 10.25 -8.07
CA ALA A 31 10.50 10.13 -9.47
C ALA A 31 9.05 10.64 -9.68
N ASP A 32 8.12 9.77 -10.09
CA ASP A 32 6.72 10.09 -10.37
C ASP A 32 5.74 9.65 -9.26
N SER A 33 6.23 9.29 -8.06
CA SER A 33 5.43 8.81 -6.93
C SER A 33 5.36 9.83 -5.81
N LEU A 34 4.14 10.14 -5.32
CA LEU A 34 3.97 10.89 -4.07
C LEU A 34 4.28 9.96 -2.89
N ASP A 35 5.37 10.25 -2.17
CA ASP A 35 5.91 9.36 -1.16
C ASP A 35 5.76 9.86 0.26
N ALA A 36 5.66 11.17 0.46
CA ALA A 36 5.40 11.74 1.78
C ALA A 36 4.74 13.11 1.71
N ASN A 37 4.18 13.54 2.83
CA ASN A 37 3.89 14.94 3.11
C ASN A 37 4.76 15.40 4.29
N ALA A 38 5.51 16.49 4.08
CA ALA A 38 6.16 17.22 5.15
C ALA A 38 5.34 18.46 5.52
N TYR A 39 5.37 18.87 6.78
CA TYR A 39 4.59 19.99 7.28
C TYR A 39 5.51 21.02 7.90
N THR A 40 5.44 22.26 7.43
CA THR A 40 6.33 23.35 7.87
C THR A 40 5.54 24.61 8.20
N CYS A 41 6.04 25.42 9.13
CA CYS A 41 5.61 26.80 9.27
C CYS A 41 6.21 27.65 8.14
N HIS A 42 5.72 28.88 7.95
CA HIS A 42 6.19 29.77 6.89
C HIS A 42 7.70 30.06 6.95
N VAL A 43 8.29 30.04 8.15
CA VAL A 43 9.71 30.32 8.36
C VAL A 43 10.59 29.19 7.80
N HIS A 44 10.13 27.93 7.90
CA HIS A 44 10.94 26.75 7.61
C HIS A 44 10.65 26.11 6.23
N THR A 45 9.70 26.65 5.46
CA THR A 45 9.33 26.06 4.15
C THR A 45 10.51 26.02 3.18
N ASP A 46 11.23 27.13 3.00
CA ASP A 46 12.33 27.20 2.02
C ASP A 46 13.51 26.31 2.41
N GLU A 47 13.85 26.27 3.71
CA GLU A 47 14.90 25.40 4.23
C GLU A 47 14.55 23.92 4.06
N ALA A 48 13.29 23.54 4.35
CA ALA A 48 12.82 22.18 4.15
C ALA A 48 12.84 21.77 2.67
N LEU A 49 12.42 22.64 1.75
CA LEU A 49 12.51 22.39 0.30
C LEU A 49 13.96 22.18 -0.14
N ALA A 50 14.89 22.99 0.36
CA ALA A 50 16.31 22.81 0.07
C ALA A 50 16.86 21.49 0.63
N ALA A 51 16.43 21.09 1.82
CA ALA A 51 16.81 19.82 2.44
C ALA A 51 16.30 18.61 1.62
N ILE A 52 15.03 18.64 1.20
CA ILE A 52 14.40 17.64 0.33
C ILE A 52 15.15 17.55 -1.01
N GLY A 53 15.44 18.70 -1.64
CA GLY A 53 16.19 18.74 -2.90
C GLY A 53 17.60 18.18 -2.80
N ARG A 54 18.32 18.45 -1.70
CA ARG A 54 19.65 17.86 -1.43
C ARG A 54 19.60 16.34 -1.28
N ALA A 55 18.48 15.78 -0.83
CA ALA A 55 18.26 14.34 -0.73
C ALA A 55 17.87 13.70 -2.08
N GLY A 56 17.84 14.46 -3.18
CA GLY A 56 17.47 13.96 -4.50
C GLY A 56 15.96 13.73 -4.68
N LEU A 57 15.14 14.34 -3.82
CA LEU A 57 13.68 14.29 -3.86
C LEU A 57 13.12 15.60 -4.42
N HIS A 58 11.89 15.57 -4.92
CA HIS A 58 11.18 16.76 -5.37
C HIS A 58 10.13 17.18 -4.34
N GLY A 59 10.24 18.41 -3.83
CA GLY A 59 9.27 19.00 -2.91
C GLY A 59 8.36 19.99 -3.64
N HIS A 60 7.05 19.84 -3.48
CA HIS A 60 6.04 20.78 -3.99
C HIS A 60 5.26 21.40 -2.82
N PRO A 61 5.49 22.69 -2.51
CA PRO A 61 4.78 23.35 -1.42
C PRO A 61 3.34 23.68 -1.83
N VAL A 62 2.39 23.31 -0.98
CA VAL A 62 0.97 23.63 -1.10
C VAL A 62 0.45 24.23 0.21
N PRO A 63 -0.49 25.19 0.16
CA PRO A 63 -1.13 25.70 1.37
C PRO A 63 -1.77 24.57 2.18
N LEU A 64 -1.63 24.62 3.50
CA LEU A 64 -2.26 23.63 4.37
C LEU A 64 -3.78 23.83 4.39
N ALA A 65 -4.53 22.74 4.26
CA ALA A 65 -5.99 22.79 4.35
C ALA A 65 -6.42 23.18 5.78
N PRO A 66 -7.50 23.98 5.94
CA PRO A 66 -7.88 24.57 7.22
C PRO A 66 -8.31 23.55 8.30
N ASP A 67 -8.64 22.32 7.89
CA ASP A 67 -9.03 21.21 8.76
C ASP A 67 -7.86 20.31 9.19
N ILE A 68 -6.64 20.58 8.71
CA ILE A 68 -5.45 19.79 9.03
C ILE A 68 -4.58 20.54 10.03
N THR A 69 -4.45 20.00 11.24
CA THR A 69 -3.51 20.50 12.26
C THR A 69 -2.31 19.57 12.38
N ARG A 70 -1.12 20.07 12.06
CA ARG A 70 0.17 19.37 12.24
C ARG A 70 1.25 20.33 12.72
N PRO A 71 2.21 19.89 13.55
CA PRO A 71 3.34 20.72 13.94
C PRO A 71 4.37 20.84 12.80
N CYS A 72 5.13 21.93 12.78
CA CYS A 72 6.29 22.13 11.94
C CYS A 72 7.33 21.05 12.24
N GLY A 73 7.81 20.38 11.20
CA GLY A 73 8.71 19.22 11.28
C GLY A 73 7.98 17.88 11.14
N HIS A 74 6.65 17.85 11.22
CA HIS A 74 5.90 16.61 11.03
C HIS A 74 6.06 16.07 9.61
N VAL A 75 6.17 14.75 9.50
CA VAL A 75 6.28 14.03 8.23
C VAL A 75 5.30 12.85 8.27
N HIS A 76 4.53 12.70 7.19
CA HIS A 76 3.75 11.50 6.93
C HIS A 76 4.29 10.81 5.68
N VAL A 77 4.90 9.64 5.85
CA VAL A 77 5.36 8.81 4.73
C VAL A 77 4.24 7.87 4.29
N TYR A 78 3.93 7.86 3.00
CA TYR A 78 2.92 6.98 2.42
C TYR A 78 3.47 5.56 2.29
N PRO A 79 2.81 4.53 2.84
CA PRO A 79 3.25 3.14 2.72
C PRO A 79 3.32 2.64 1.27
N THR A 80 2.56 3.25 0.37
CA THR A 80 2.53 2.94 -1.06
C THR A 80 3.61 3.65 -1.87
N GLY A 81 4.28 4.64 -1.27
CA GLY A 81 5.36 5.37 -1.91
C GLY A 81 6.70 4.64 -1.82
N GLN A 82 7.66 5.00 -2.66
CA GLN A 82 9.00 4.41 -2.65
C GLN A 82 9.75 4.66 -1.34
N LEU A 83 9.41 5.74 -0.61
CA LEU A 83 9.94 5.99 0.73
C LEU A 83 9.24 5.16 1.82
N GLY A 84 7.99 4.73 1.58
CA GLY A 84 7.31 3.76 2.45
C GLY A 84 7.90 2.36 2.34
N ASP A 85 8.56 2.08 1.21
CA ASP A 85 9.26 0.84 0.95
C ASP A 85 10.75 0.95 1.32
N ARG A 86 11.08 0.94 2.62
CA ARG A 86 12.42 0.55 3.12
C ARG A 86 12.46 0.46 4.65
N HIS A 87 12.39 -0.76 5.18
CA HIS A 87 13.26 -1.23 6.28
C HIS A 87 13.27 -2.78 6.39
N ASP A 88 13.28 -3.46 5.25
CA ASP A 88 13.91 -4.79 5.10
C ASP A 88 14.12 -5.04 3.60
N PRO A 89 15.34 -4.88 3.05
CA PRO A 89 15.59 -5.14 1.62
C PRO A 89 15.26 -6.58 1.21
N GLY A 90 15.06 -7.48 2.17
CA GLY A 90 14.56 -8.82 1.95
C GLY A 90 13.05 -8.93 1.80
N HIS A 91 12.22 -7.89 1.99
CA HIS A 91 10.76 -7.98 1.97
C HIS A 91 10.09 -6.98 1.01
N PRO A 92 9.17 -7.42 0.13
CA PRO A 92 8.33 -6.53 -0.67
C PRO A 92 7.42 -5.64 0.20
N PRO A 93 7.02 -4.45 -0.30
CA PRO A 93 6.23 -3.47 0.48
C PRO A 93 4.84 -3.98 0.88
N TRP A 94 4.27 -4.90 0.10
CA TRP A 94 2.97 -5.51 0.37
C TRP A 94 3.02 -6.68 1.35
N CYS A 95 4.20 -7.08 1.85
CA CYS A 95 4.34 -8.27 2.68
C CYS A 95 3.78 -8.07 4.11
N ASP A 96 3.07 -9.08 4.62
CA ASP A 96 2.54 -9.17 5.99
C ASP A 96 3.65 -9.37 7.05
N ARG A 97 4.88 -9.70 6.62
CA ARG A 97 6.08 -9.96 7.44
C ARG A 97 5.93 -11.08 8.46
N ALA A 98 4.83 -11.81 8.47
CA ALA A 98 4.54 -12.79 9.51
C ALA A 98 5.12 -14.15 9.15
N GLY A 99 6.30 -14.56 9.60
CA GLY A 99 6.78 -15.94 9.39
C GLY A 99 7.15 -16.29 7.93
N CYS A 100 7.66 -15.31 7.17
CA CYS A 100 8.08 -15.49 5.77
C CYS A 100 9.12 -16.61 5.60
N THR A 101 10.12 -16.68 6.49
CA THR A 101 11.16 -17.72 6.46
C THR A 101 10.58 -19.12 6.67
N THR A 102 9.68 -19.28 7.64
CA THR A 102 9.02 -20.58 7.91
C THR A 102 8.19 -21.03 6.72
N ARG A 103 7.54 -20.11 6.01
CA ARG A 103 6.76 -20.41 4.81
C ARG A 103 7.58 -20.53 3.53
N GLY A 104 8.84 -20.10 3.53
CA GLY A 104 9.65 -19.98 2.32
C GLY A 104 9.11 -18.94 1.31
N GLN A 105 8.23 -18.03 1.73
CA GLN A 105 7.63 -17.03 0.85
C GLN A 105 7.17 -15.76 1.59
N HIS A 106 7.27 -14.62 0.90
CA HIS A 106 6.52 -13.42 1.21
C HIS A 106 5.05 -13.62 0.86
N ARG A 107 4.18 -13.06 1.70
CA ARG A 107 2.73 -13.07 1.50
C ARG A 107 2.17 -11.73 1.93
N SER A 108 1.15 -11.21 1.25
CA SER A 108 0.36 -10.09 1.74
C SER A 108 -0.58 -10.51 2.86
N VAL A 109 -1.26 -9.53 3.47
CA VAL A 109 -2.48 -9.85 4.23
C VAL A 109 -3.45 -10.65 3.35
N GLN A 110 -4.10 -11.65 3.94
CA GLN A 110 -5.11 -12.44 3.25
C GLN A 110 -6.43 -11.66 3.20
N LEU A 111 -6.95 -11.51 1.99
CA LEU A 111 -8.23 -10.86 1.75
C LEU A 111 -9.32 -11.93 1.71
N PRO A 112 -10.26 -11.96 2.68
CA PRO A 112 -11.37 -12.89 2.63
C PRO A 112 -12.29 -12.54 1.45
N ILE A 113 -12.67 -13.55 0.68
CA ILE A 113 -13.72 -13.47 -0.31
C ILE A 113 -14.99 -13.95 0.38
N SER A 114 -15.81 -13.01 0.85
CA SER A 114 -17.04 -13.31 1.58
C SER A 114 -18.15 -12.35 1.15
N VAL A 115 -19.38 -12.87 1.10
CA VAL A 115 -20.59 -12.05 0.92
C VAL A 115 -21.23 -11.62 2.25
N GLY A 116 -20.56 -11.83 3.38
CA GLY A 116 -21.06 -11.48 4.72
C GLY A 116 -22.18 -12.39 5.22
N GLN A 117 -22.29 -13.61 4.67
CA GLN A 117 -23.24 -14.65 5.08
C GLN A 117 -22.50 -15.98 5.32
N PRO A 118 -23.10 -16.95 6.03
CA PRO A 118 -22.51 -18.28 6.18
C PRO A 118 -22.35 -18.96 4.81
N GLU A 119 -21.10 -19.26 4.45
CA GLU A 119 -20.74 -19.99 3.23
C GLU A 119 -20.18 -21.36 3.61
N ALA A 120 -20.45 -22.38 2.78
CA ALA A 120 -19.98 -23.75 3.02
C ALA A 120 -18.44 -23.85 2.96
N ALA A 121 -17.80 -23.00 2.17
CA ALA A 121 -16.36 -22.88 2.06
C ALA A 121 -15.94 -21.41 2.20
N ILE A 122 -14.78 -21.18 2.82
CA ILE A 122 -14.21 -19.84 2.99
C ILE A 122 -13.05 -19.69 2.01
N ALA A 123 -13.09 -18.66 1.17
CA ALA A 123 -12.02 -18.36 0.23
C ALA A 123 -11.20 -17.15 0.66
N TYR A 124 -9.90 -17.20 0.42
CA TYR A 124 -8.93 -16.14 0.71
C TYR A 124 -8.07 -15.87 -0.51
N LEU A 125 -7.77 -14.60 -0.76
CA LEU A 125 -6.85 -14.18 -1.81
C LEU A 125 -5.65 -13.47 -1.18
N ALA A 126 -4.44 -13.79 -1.64
CA ALA A 126 -3.23 -13.11 -1.24
C ALA A 126 -2.26 -12.94 -2.41
N LEU A 127 -1.40 -11.92 -2.31
CA LEU A 127 -0.20 -11.80 -3.14
C LEU A 127 0.92 -12.61 -2.47
N THR A 128 1.59 -13.48 -3.21
CA THR A 128 2.67 -14.33 -2.74
C THR A 128 3.91 -14.17 -3.61
N ARG A 129 5.09 -14.36 -3.02
CA ARG A 129 6.36 -14.42 -3.75
C ARG A 129 7.32 -15.31 -2.99
N CYS A 130 7.82 -16.37 -3.62
CA CYS A 130 8.83 -17.23 -3.01
C CYS A 130 10.09 -16.43 -2.65
N LEU A 131 10.80 -16.85 -1.59
CA LEU A 131 12.08 -16.25 -1.20
C LEU A 131 13.21 -16.58 -2.20
N ALA A 132 13.01 -17.59 -3.06
CA ALA A 132 13.96 -17.93 -4.11
C ALA A 132 14.09 -16.78 -5.13
N PRO A 133 15.32 -16.40 -5.53
CA PRO A 133 15.54 -15.31 -6.46
C PRO A 133 14.87 -15.61 -7.82
N ALA A 134 14.42 -14.54 -8.48
CA ALA A 134 13.86 -14.52 -9.84
C ALA A 134 12.41 -14.99 -10.04
N LEU A 135 11.65 -15.30 -8.98
CA LEU A 135 10.20 -15.54 -9.13
C LEU A 135 9.39 -14.24 -9.04
N GLU A 136 8.57 -14.01 -10.06
CA GLU A 136 7.56 -12.96 -10.09
C GLU A 136 6.52 -13.20 -8.98
N PRO A 137 5.93 -12.14 -8.39
CA PRO A 137 4.79 -12.29 -7.50
C PRO A 137 3.62 -13.01 -8.20
N ALA A 138 2.83 -13.74 -7.43
CA ALA A 138 1.68 -14.50 -7.89
C ALA A 138 0.47 -14.25 -6.98
N LEU A 139 -0.74 -14.47 -7.49
CA LEU A 139 -1.94 -14.53 -6.68
C LEU A 139 -2.15 -15.96 -6.19
N THR A 140 -2.33 -16.11 -4.88
CA THR A 140 -2.75 -17.36 -4.25
C THR A 140 -4.22 -17.23 -3.85
N LEU A 141 -5.06 -18.10 -4.40
CA LEU A 141 -6.43 -18.33 -3.95
C LEU A 141 -6.46 -19.60 -3.09
N THR A 142 -6.81 -19.46 -1.82
CA THR A 142 -6.98 -20.59 -0.90
C THR A 142 -8.46 -20.75 -0.61
N VAL A 143 -9.01 -21.94 -0.85
CA VAL A 143 -10.39 -22.31 -0.51
C VAL A 143 -10.34 -23.35 0.61
N VAL A 144 -11.01 -23.07 1.72
CA VAL A 144 -11.09 -23.96 2.88
C VAL A 144 -12.51 -24.49 2.99
N ASP A 145 -12.68 -25.80 2.90
CA ASP A 145 -13.93 -26.54 3.08
C ASP A 145 -13.73 -27.59 4.17
N GLY A 146 -14.35 -27.38 5.33
CA GLY A 146 -14.08 -28.16 6.55
C GLY A 146 -12.60 -28.15 6.91
N ASP A 147 -12.01 -29.34 7.02
CA ASP A 147 -10.58 -29.54 7.31
C ASP A 147 -9.70 -29.59 6.04
N THR A 148 -10.29 -29.43 4.85
CA THR A 148 -9.57 -29.51 3.58
C THR A 148 -9.33 -28.12 2.97
N GLY A 149 -8.07 -27.82 2.68
CA GLY A 149 -7.65 -26.60 1.99
C GLY A 149 -7.17 -26.91 0.58
N THR A 150 -7.73 -26.22 -0.42
CA THR A 150 -7.22 -26.23 -1.80
C THR A 150 -6.57 -24.90 -2.12
N GLU A 151 -5.34 -24.93 -2.61
CA GLU A 151 -4.59 -23.75 -3.04
C GLU A 151 -4.47 -23.72 -4.57
N VAL A 152 -4.81 -22.58 -5.17
CA VAL A 152 -4.63 -22.30 -6.59
C VAL A 152 -3.72 -21.08 -6.73
N VAL A 153 -2.59 -21.27 -7.41
CA VAL A 153 -1.61 -20.20 -7.69
C VAL A 153 -1.78 -19.72 -9.12
N LEU A 154 -1.86 -18.41 -9.31
CA LEU A 154 -2.01 -17.75 -10.60
C LEU A 154 -0.92 -16.69 -10.76
N SER A 155 -0.30 -16.60 -11.93
CA SER A 155 0.50 -15.42 -12.27
C SER A 155 -0.37 -14.14 -12.22
N LEU A 156 0.24 -12.96 -12.02
CA LEU A 156 -0.48 -11.69 -12.05
C LEU A 156 -1.24 -11.48 -13.38
N GLY A 157 -0.65 -11.91 -14.50
CA GLY A 157 -1.29 -11.86 -15.82
C GLY A 157 -2.56 -12.73 -15.89
N GLN A 158 -2.50 -13.97 -15.38
CA GLN A 158 -3.67 -14.85 -15.30
C GLN A 158 -4.73 -14.28 -14.34
N GLY A 159 -4.33 -13.75 -13.19
CA GLY A 159 -5.21 -13.07 -12.24
C GLY A 159 -5.99 -11.92 -12.88
N ARG A 160 -5.30 -11.09 -13.66
CA ARG A 160 -5.92 -9.99 -14.40
C ARG A 160 -6.94 -10.51 -15.42
N VAL A 161 -6.59 -11.50 -16.23
CA VAL A 161 -7.54 -12.11 -17.19
C VAL A 161 -8.74 -12.73 -16.46
N LEU A 162 -8.50 -13.45 -15.37
CA LEU A 162 -9.56 -14.05 -14.56
C LEU A 162 -10.54 -13.00 -14.04
N SER A 163 -10.06 -11.86 -13.55
CA SER A 163 -10.92 -10.77 -13.07
C SER A 163 -11.92 -10.29 -14.15
N TYR A 164 -11.45 -10.15 -15.39
CA TYR A 164 -12.31 -9.78 -16.53
C TYR A 164 -13.30 -10.89 -16.89
N ARG A 165 -12.89 -12.17 -16.82
CA ARG A 165 -13.77 -13.30 -17.11
C ARG A 165 -14.86 -13.44 -16.05
N VAL A 166 -14.52 -13.31 -14.77
CA VAL A 166 -15.49 -13.31 -13.66
C VAL A 166 -16.50 -12.19 -13.83
N ARG A 167 -16.04 -10.95 -14.07
CA ARG A 167 -16.94 -9.81 -14.30
C ARG A 167 -17.90 -10.06 -15.45
N ARG A 168 -17.41 -10.60 -16.57
CA ARG A 168 -18.25 -10.96 -17.71
C ARG A 168 -19.32 -12.01 -17.35
N LEU A 169 -18.98 -13.02 -16.54
CA LEU A 169 -19.94 -14.04 -16.10
C LEU A 169 -21.01 -13.44 -15.17
N LEU A 170 -20.63 -12.54 -14.27
CA LEU A 170 -21.56 -11.81 -13.41
C LEU A 170 -22.51 -10.93 -14.23
N ASP A 171 -21.98 -10.23 -15.24
CA ASP A 171 -22.80 -9.43 -16.17
C ASP A 171 -23.78 -10.30 -16.98
N LEU A 172 -23.42 -11.56 -17.29
CA LEU A 172 -24.33 -12.50 -17.96
C LEU A 172 -25.41 -13.03 -17.00
N ALA A 173 -25.05 -13.36 -15.76
CA ALA A 173 -25.98 -13.87 -14.76
C ALA A 173 -27.05 -12.83 -14.37
N THR A 174 -26.70 -11.54 -14.38
CA THR A 174 -27.64 -10.45 -14.08
C THR A 174 -28.57 -10.10 -15.24
N ARG A 175 -28.24 -10.48 -16.48
CA ARG A 175 -29.12 -10.30 -17.65
C ARG A 175 -30.24 -11.35 -17.63
N HIS A 176 -31.34 -11.04 -16.94
CA HIS A 176 -32.56 -11.86 -16.98
C HIS A 176 -33.13 -12.00 -18.42
N PRO A 177 -33.38 -13.23 -18.91
CA PRO A 177 -34.19 -13.46 -20.10
C PRO A 177 -35.68 -13.36 -19.72
N GLY A 178 -36.21 -12.15 -19.50
CA GLY A 178 -37.53 -12.04 -18.86
C GLY A 178 -38.34 -10.77 -19.02
N ARG A 179 -37.97 -9.82 -19.89
CA ARG A 179 -38.82 -8.66 -20.17
C ARG A 179 -39.12 -8.56 -21.66
N ARG A 180 -40.05 -9.41 -22.13
CA ARG A 180 -40.79 -9.11 -23.36
C ARG A 180 -41.59 -7.82 -23.11
N PRO A 181 -41.48 -6.79 -23.97
CA PRO A 181 -42.37 -5.64 -23.88
C PRO A 181 -43.80 -6.13 -24.14
N ARG A 182 -44.71 -5.88 -23.19
CA ARG A 182 -46.14 -6.02 -23.44
C ARG A 182 -46.50 -5.01 -24.52
N ARG A 183 -46.94 -5.52 -25.68
CA ARG A 183 -47.70 -4.76 -26.67
C ARG A 183 -49.09 -4.47 -26.12
#